data_AF-A0A653C9W3-F1
#
_entry.id   AF-A0A653C9W3-F1
#
_cell.length_a   1.000
_cell.length_b   1.000
_cell.length_c   1.000
_cell.angle_alpha   90.00
_cell.angle_beta   90.00
_cell.angle_gamma   90.00
#
_symmetry.space_group_name_H-M   'P 1'
#
loop_
_entity.id
_entity.type
_entity.pdbx_description
1 polymer ?
#
loop_
_entity_poly.entity_id
_entity_poly.type
_entity_poly.pdbx_seq_one_letter_code
_entity_poly.pdbx_strand_id
1 'polypeptide(L)'
;MKRKQKEDSKRRAKRKRLLEDLERKWKSLKDQWRVLLQKKSSDVGAPYPGCREAIRESYKRRGLAEDCIPVLLASLSDNTIKQYNASLQKWWTFCSEDNLDVFNSDSKLV
;
A
#
# COMPACT_ATOMS: atom_id res chain seq x y z
N MET A 1 51.70 16.34 8.96
CA MET A 1 50.32 16.81 8.68
C MET A 1 49.65 16.18 7.44
N LYS A 2 50.30 16.14 6.27
CA LYS A 2 49.67 15.72 4.99
C LYS A 2 49.14 14.27 4.92
N ARG A 3 49.73 13.31 5.66
CA ARG A 3 49.31 11.90 5.64
C ARG A 3 47.93 11.67 6.29
N LYS A 4 47.64 12.34 7.41
CA LYS A 4 46.37 12.21 8.15
C LYS A 4 45.19 12.75 7.32
N GLN A 5 45.37 13.91 6.67
CA GLN A 5 44.39 14.50 5.76
C GLN A 5 44.02 13.58 4.58
N LYS A 6 45.02 12.89 4.00
CA LYS A 6 44.79 11.95 2.89
C LYS A 6 43.99 10.73 3.33
N GLU A 7 44.20 10.26 4.55
CA GLU A 7 43.48 9.12 5.10
C GLU A 7 42.04 9.46 5.50
N ASP A 8 41.82 10.64 6.08
CA ASP A 8 40.47 11.12 6.37
C ASP A 8 39.65 11.34 5.09
N SER A 9 40.29 11.84 4.03
CA SER A 9 39.66 11.95 2.70
C SER A 9 39.25 10.58 2.14
N LYS A 10 40.12 9.57 2.25
CA LYS A 10 39.79 8.18 1.85
C LYS A 10 38.63 7.61 2.66
N ARG A 11 38.60 7.83 3.97
CA ARG A 11 37.51 7.37 4.86
C ARG A 11 36.18 8.02 4.50
N ARG A 12 36.18 9.33 4.20
CA ARG A 12 34.99 10.07 3.73
C ARG A 12 34.49 9.54 2.39
N ALA A 13 35.38 9.32 1.42
CA ALA A 13 35.03 8.76 0.12
C ALA A 13 34.44 7.34 0.23
N LYS A 14 34.99 6.50 1.12
CA LYS A 14 34.46 5.15 1.38
C LYS A 14 33.04 5.20 1.96
N ARG A 15 32.78 6.09 2.92
CA ARG A 15 31.44 6.27 3.50
C ARG A 15 30.41 6.74 2.48
N LYS A 16 30.79 7.67 1.60
CA LYS A 16 29.90 8.16 0.54
C LYS A 16 29.48 7.02 -0.41
N ARG A 17 30.42 6.19 -0.85
CA ARG A 17 30.14 5.02 -1.71
C ARG A 17 29.22 4.00 -1.03
N LEU A 18 29.38 3.79 0.28
CA LEU A 18 28.52 2.87 1.05
C LEU A 18 27.09 3.41 1.16
N LEU A 19 26.91 4.71 1.39
CA LEU A 19 25.59 5.32 1.41
C LEU A 19 24.89 5.22 0.05
N GLU A 20 25.61 5.51 -1.04
CA GLU A 20 25.09 5.36 -2.40
C GLU A 20 24.74 3.90 -2.76
N ASP A 21 25.51 2.93 -2.24
CA ASP A 21 25.21 1.50 -2.42
C ASP A 21 23.98 1.07 -1.61
N LEU A 22 23.86 1.54 -0.36
CA LEU A 22 22.69 1.30 0.49
C LEU A 22 21.42 1.90 -0.10
N GLU A 23 21.50 3.12 -0.64
CA GLU A 23 20.37 3.80 -1.24
C GLU A 23 19.91 3.11 -2.54
N ARG A 24 20.87 2.61 -3.35
CA ARG A 24 20.57 1.76 -4.51
C ARG A 24 19.88 0.45 -4.12
N LYS A 25 20.40 -0.24 -3.10
CA LYS A 25 19.79 -1.47 -2.58
C LYS A 25 18.38 -1.23 -2.05
N TRP A 26 18.19 -0.14 -1.31
CA TRP A 26 16.89 0.25 -0.79
C TRP A 26 15.88 0.53 -1.90
N LYS A 27 16.29 1.25 -2.95
CA LYS A 27 15.46 1.51 -4.13
C LYS A 27 15.09 0.21 -4.86
N SER A 28 16.07 -0.65 -5.10
CA SER A 28 15.84 -1.97 -5.72
C SER A 28 14.88 -2.84 -4.90
N LEU A 29 15.04 -2.86 -3.57
CA LEU A 29 14.14 -3.61 -2.68
C LEU A 29 12.72 -3.08 -2.74
N LYS A 30 12.54 -1.75 -2.74
CA LYS A 30 11.23 -1.11 -2.90
C LYS A 30 10.57 -1.47 -4.24
N ASP A 31 11.33 -1.43 -5.32
CA ASP A 31 10.81 -1.74 -6.66
C ASP A 31 10.44 -3.23 -6.79
N GLN A 32 11.26 -4.13 -6.25
CA GLN A 32 10.92 -5.56 -6.16
C GLN A 32 9.66 -5.79 -5.33
N TRP A 33 9.53 -5.10 -4.20
CA TRP A 33 8.33 -5.14 -3.36
C TRP A 33 7.07 -4.68 -4.09
N ARG A 34 7.18 -3.60 -4.88
CA ARG A 34 6.09 -3.10 -5.72
C ARG A 34 5.59 -4.15 -6.71
N VAL A 35 6.52 -4.80 -7.43
CA VAL A 35 6.19 -5.86 -8.42
C VAL A 35 5.52 -7.06 -7.76
N LEU A 36 5.99 -7.47 -6.57
CA LEU A 36 5.39 -8.57 -5.82
C LEU A 36 3.96 -8.26 -5.35
N LEU A 37 3.69 -7.00 -4.98
CA LEU A 37 2.33 -6.54 -4.64
C LEU A 37 1.40 -6.60 -5.87
N GLN A 38 1.89 -6.14 -7.02
CA GLN A 38 1.12 -6.10 -8.27
C GLN A 38 0.73 -7.50 -8.78
N LYS A 39 1.59 -8.51 -8.61
CA LYS A 39 1.33 -9.89 -9.08
C LYS A 39 0.24 -10.63 -8.30
N LYS A 40 -0.17 -10.13 -7.12
CA LYS A 40 -1.20 -10.77 -6.28
C LYS A 40 -2.62 -10.30 -6.56
N SER A 41 -2.83 -9.21 -7.30
CA SER A 41 -4.16 -8.63 -7.52
C SER A 41 -4.72 -9.01 -8.89
N SER A 42 -5.84 -9.73 -8.89
CA SER A 42 -6.62 -10.07 -10.09
C SER A 42 -8.00 -9.41 -10.03
N ASP A 43 -8.06 -8.09 -9.85
CA ASP A 43 -9.34 -7.34 -9.98
C ASP A 43 -9.15 -5.83 -10.24
N VAL A 44 -7.99 -5.44 -10.77
CA VAL A 44 -7.63 -4.02 -10.95
C VAL A 44 -8.25 -3.49 -12.24
N GLY A 45 -9.38 -2.80 -12.12
CA GLY A 45 -9.96 -2.09 -13.27
C GLY A 45 -11.32 -1.43 -13.03
N ALA A 46 -12.04 -1.82 -11.96
CA ALA A 46 -13.35 -1.22 -11.69
C ALA A 46 -13.21 0.19 -11.08
N PRO A 47 -13.98 1.18 -11.57
CA PRO A 47 -14.06 2.49 -10.93
C PRO A 47 -14.63 2.36 -9.50
N TYR A 48 -14.29 3.30 -8.63
CA TYR A 48 -14.79 3.31 -7.25
C TYR A 48 -16.33 3.21 -7.21
N PRO A 49 -16.90 2.12 -6.66
CA PRO A 49 -18.34 1.82 -6.75
C PRO A 49 -19.18 2.62 -5.74
N GLY A 50 -18.53 3.47 -4.93
CA GLY A 50 -19.15 4.19 -3.82
C GLY A 50 -19.00 3.47 -2.48
N CYS A 51 -19.09 4.25 -1.40
CA CYS A 51 -18.73 3.78 -0.05
C CYS A 51 -19.53 2.57 0.42
N ARG A 52 -20.86 2.58 0.22
CA ARG A 52 -21.72 1.49 0.69
C ARG A 52 -21.44 0.18 -0.06
N GLU A 53 -21.20 0.26 -1.36
CA GLU A 53 -20.90 -0.92 -2.18
C GLU A 53 -19.50 -1.45 -1.89
N ALA A 54 -18.50 -0.57 -1.71
CA ALA A 54 -17.18 -0.97 -1.27
C ALA A 54 -17.21 -1.71 0.09
N ILE A 55 -17.96 -1.19 1.06
CA ILE A 55 -18.11 -1.86 2.37
C ILE A 55 -18.86 -3.18 2.23
N ARG A 56 -19.94 -3.21 1.43
CA ARG A 56 -20.70 -4.44 1.13
C ARG A 56 -19.78 -5.54 0.57
N GLU A 57 -19.02 -5.23 -0.46
CA GLU A 57 -18.09 -6.17 -1.09
C GLU A 57 -17.02 -6.65 -0.11
N SER A 58 -16.52 -5.75 0.75
CA SER A 58 -15.58 -6.14 1.80
C SER A 58 -16.17 -7.15 2.81
N TYR A 59 -17.45 -7.04 3.15
CA TYR A 59 -18.13 -8.00 4.01
C TYR A 59 -18.35 -9.35 3.30
N LYS A 60 -18.72 -9.33 2.01
CA LYS A 60 -18.83 -10.55 1.19
C LYS A 60 -17.52 -11.31 1.13
N ARG A 61 -16.41 -10.63 0.81
CA ARG A 61 -15.07 -11.23 0.75
C ARG A 61 -14.58 -11.77 2.10
N ARG A 62 -15.10 -11.26 3.21
CA ARG A 62 -14.84 -11.76 4.57
C ARG A 62 -15.72 -12.95 4.97
N GLY A 63 -16.62 -13.41 4.09
CA GLY A 63 -17.46 -14.58 4.33
C GLY A 63 -18.65 -14.30 5.26
N LEU A 64 -19.11 -13.05 5.36
CA LEU A 64 -20.33 -12.74 6.10
C LEU A 64 -21.56 -13.22 5.32
N ALA A 65 -22.60 -13.63 6.03
CA ALA A 65 -23.86 -14.05 5.43
C ALA A 65 -24.58 -12.85 4.77
N GLU A 66 -25.11 -13.07 3.56
CA GLU A 66 -25.73 -12.04 2.73
C GLU A 66 -26.93 -11.35 3.40
N ASP A 67 -27.63 -12.05 4.28
CA ASP A 67 -28.76 -11.54 5.07
C ASP A 67 -28.32 -10.55 6.17
N CYS A 68 -27.12 -10.72 6.71
CA CYS A 68 -26.55 -9.86 7.76
C CYS A 68 -25.95 -8.57 7.20
N ILE A 69 -25.52 -8.56 5.94
CA ILE A 69 -24.85 -7.43 5.31
C ILE A 69 -25.73 -6.15 5.29
N PRO A 70 -27.02 -6.20 4.91
CA PRO A 70 -27.90 -5.04 4.99
C PRO A 70 -28.02 -4.47 6.40
N VAL A 71 -28.10 -5.33 7.42
CA VAL A 71 -28.19 -4.93 8.83
C VAL A 71 -26.92 -4.18 9.24
N LEU A 72 -25.75 -4.71 8.89
CA LEU A 72 -24.46 -4.06 9.17
C LEU A 72 -24.30 -2.74 8.43
N LEU A 73 -24.72 -2.66 7.17
CA LEU A 73 -24.72 -1.41 6.40
C LEU A 73 -25.71 -0.39 6.95
N ALA A 74 -26.82 -0.82 7.54
CA ALA A 74 -27.79 0.05 8.19
C ALA A 74 -27.30 0.58 9.54
N SER A 75 -26.42 -0.16 10.23
CA SER A 75 -25.80 0.31 11.48
C SER A 75 -24.84 1.50 11.29
N LEU A 76 -24.40 1.75 10.06
CA LEU A 76 -23.55 2.88 9.72
C LEU A 76 -24.40 4.14 9.48
N SER A 77 -24.17 5.17 10.31
CA SER A 77 -24.80 6.47 10.12
C SER A 77 -24.36 7.14 8.80
N ASP A 78 -25.20 8.01 8.24
CA ASP A 78 -24.85 8.75 7.02
C ASP A 78 -23.61 9.64 7.22
N ASN A 79 -23.38 10.14 8.44
CA ASN A 79 -22.17 10.88 8.75
C ASN A 79 -20.92 9.99 8.68
N THR A 80 -20.99 8.77 9.21
CA THR A 80 -19.92 7.76 9.11
C THR A 80 -19.65 7.42 7.65
N ILE A 81 -20.69 7.21 6.84
CA ILE A 81 -20.56 6.95 5.40
C ILE A 81 -19.86 8.10 4.69
N LYS A 82 -20.22 9.37 4.98
CA LYS A 82 -19.55 10.54 4.39
C LYS A 82 -18.05 10.60 4.75
N GLN A 83 -17.71 10.35 6.01
CA GLN A 83 -16.32 10.31 6.47
C GLN A 83 -15.53 9.19 5.79
N TYR A 84 -16.11 8.00 5.68
CA TYR A 84 -15.47 6.85 5.06
C TYR A 84 -15.31 7.03 3.56
N ASN A 85 -16.29 7.64 2.89
CA ASN A 85 -16.29 7.80 1.44
C ASN A 85 -15.03 8.51 0.93
N ALA A 86 -14.62 9.61 1.57
CA ALA A 86 -13.44 10.35 1.17
C ALA A 86 -12.15 9.52 1.29
N SER A 87 -12.03 8.75 2.37
CA SER A 87 -10.85 7.90 2.63
C SER A 87 -10.81 6.69 1.71
N LEU A 88 -11.94 6.01 1.52
CA LEU A 88 -12.06 4.86 0.63
C LEU A 88 -11.83 5.22 -0.83
N GLN A 89 -12.32 6.39 -1.28
CA GLN A 89 -12.06 6.86 -2.63
C GLN A 89 -10.54 7.06 -2.87
N LYS A 90 -9.84 7.69 -1.92
CA LYS A 90 -8.37 7.87 -2.00
C LYS A 90 -7.64 6.52 -2.01
N TRP A 91 -8.05 5.59 -1.16
CA TRP A 91 -7.50 4.23 -1.12
C TRP A 91 -7.71 3.51 -2.47
N TRP A 92 -8.91 3.62 -3.03
CA TRP A 92 -9.24 3.03 -4.32
C TRP A 92 -8.37 3.60 -5.45
N THR A 93 -8.21 4.92 -5.49
CA THR A 93 -7.31 5.59 -6.46
C THR A 93 -5.88 5.11 -6.30
N PHE A 94 -5.36 5.09 -5.07
CA PHE A 94 -4.02 4.60 -4.78
C PHE A 94 -3.82 3.15 -5.24
N CYS A 95 -4.74 2.25 -4.87
CA CYS A 95 -4.69 0.86 -5.30
C CYS A 95 -4.83 0.71 -6.81
N SER A 96 -5.64 1.53 -7.48
CA SER A 96 -5.82 1.48 -8.93
C SER A 96 -4.57 1.94 -9.67
N GLU A 97 -3.91 3.01 -9.18
CA GLU A 97 -2.66 3.54 -9.75
C GLU A 97 -1.49 2.57 -9.54
N ASP A 98 -1.39 1.96 -8.36
CA ASP A 98 -0.31 1.04 -8.00
C ASP A 98 -0.63 -0.44 -8.29
N ASN A 99 -1.77 -0.74 -8.93
CA ASN A 99 -2.24 -2.08 -9.26
C ASN A 99 -2.30 -3.05 -8.06
N LEU A 100 -2.84 -2.56 -6.95
CA LEU A 100 -2.99 -3.30 -5.70
C LEU A 100 -4.41 -3.86 -5.56
N ASP A 101 -4.57 -4.93 -4.77
CA ASP A 101 -5.89 -5.41 -4.37
C ASP A 101 -6.47 -4.44 -3.34
N VAL A 102 -7.61 -3.84 -3.67
CA VAL A 102 -8.30 -2.87 -2.82
C VAL A 102 -8.82 -3.50 -1.52
N PHE A 103 -9.18 -4.78 -1.56
CA PHE A 103 -9.83 -5.50 -0.48
C PHE A 103 -8.89 -6.41 0.31
N ASN A 104 -7.73 -6.73 -0.25
CA ASN A 104 -6.76 -7.59 0.38
C ASN A 104 -5.45 -6.84 0.67
N SER A 105 -5.27 -6.43 1.92
CA SER A 105 -3.98 -5.92 2.41
C SER A 105 -3.04 -7.03 2.89
N ASP A 106 -3.48 -8.30 2.85
CA ASP A 106 -2.76 -9.44 3.39
C ASP A 106 -1.63 -9.85 2.45
N SER A 107 -0.57 -9.06 2.51
CA SER A 107 0.77 -9.56 2.30
C SER A 107 1.03 -10.58 3.41
N LYS A 108 0.66 -11.85 3.20
CA LYS A 108 1.23 -12.94 4.01
C LYS A 108 2.74 -12.93 3.83
N LEU A 109 3.40 -12.13 4.67
CA LEU A 109 4.77 -12.24 5.12
C LEU A 109 4.71 -13.10 6.38
N VAL A 110 4.61 -14.41 6.19
CA VAL A 110 5.04 -15.41 7.18
C VAL A 110 5.94 -16.37 6.43
#